data_AF-A0A6A2F8W4-F1
#
_entry.id   AF-A0A6A2F8W4-F1
#
_cell.length_a   1.000
_cell.length_b   1.000
_cell.length_c   1.000
_cell.angle_alpha   90.00
_cell.angle_beta   90.00
_cell.angle_gamma   90.00
#
_symmetry.space_group_name_H-M   'P 1'
#
loop_
_entity.id
_entity.type
_entity.pdbx_description
1 polymer ?
#
loop_
_entity_poly.entity_id
_entity_poly.type
_entity_poly.pdbx_seq_one_letter_code
_entity_poly.pdbx_strand_id
1 'polypeptide(L)'
;MNRYCRKERANSQKMRRDEIFYYAQKTGKIRFEGQLRTDFKYPQDFDELKFNNIIKRIGITQTGEKEDIIHNLGMGQVNGKFVINNGGILFFGKNRELYLRQAYITCVLYKGKDKVKILDRKDFRDDPVTDYENTIKFLQQHLRLEYEIKDAGPRIEIPEIPYEALREGVLNAIIHRDYLEEGARVMVEIFDDRVEISNPGELLFGKEELGRKSVARNPVIFDMFFRLDLIEKVGSGINRIKNAVAQKGLKIEFQIDKFFTVIFHRPSDSLGSTFVRIKAQAQAQEAQVEIIDKLSESEIKILEICMNPASSKDILLKLGIKRSGSFKNSLTKLLKMELLNQTIPDSPSSPKQKYVTTELAKNIVNLDRKQ
;
A
#
# COMPACT_ATOMS: atom_id res chain seq x y z
N MET A 1 16.41 -50.19 -5.85
CA MET A 1 16.72 -48.74 -5.87
C MET A 1 16.11 -48.15 -7.14
N ASN A 2 14.95 -47.47 -7.05
CA ASN A 2 14.24 -46.96 -8.22
C ASN A 2 15.09 -45.89 -8.93
N ARG A 3 15.31 -46.05 -10.24
CA ARG A 3 16.09 -45.13 -11.08
C ARG A 3 15.14 -44.17 -11.80
N TYR A 4 15.28 -42.87 -11.60
CA TYR A 4 14.54 -41.85 -12.34
C TYR A 4 15.39 -41.38 -13.54
N CYS A 5 14.81 -41.41 -14.75
CA CYS A 5 15.50 -41.07 -15.99
C CYS A 5 14.69 -40.03 -16.80
N ARG A 6 15.37 -39.08 -17.44
CA ARG A 6 14.79 -38.17 -18.44
C ARG A 6 14.92 -38.80 -19.82
N LYS A 7 13.85 -38.78 -20.60
CA LYS A 7 13.87 -39.25 -21.99
C LYS A 7 14.24 -38.09 -22.91
N GLU A 8 15.38 -38.19 -23.58
CA GLU A 8 15.81 -37.27 -24.63
C GLU A 8 15.79 -37.99 -25.97
N ARG A 9 14.75 -37.74 -26.77
CA ARG A 9 14.51 -38.41 -28.05
C ARG A 9 14.52 -39.95 -27.87
N ALA A 10 15.50 -40.64 -28.45
CA ALA A 10 15.65 -42.10 -28.39
C ALA A 10 16.42 -42.61 -27.15
N ASN A 11 17.07 -41.73 -26.39
CA ASN A 11 17.92 -42.11 -25.25
C ASN A 11 17.28 -41.74 -23.91
N SER A 12 17.58 -42.50 -22.87
CA SER A 12 17.18 -42.22 -21.50
C SER A 12 18.42 -41.92 -20.66
N GLN A 13 18.51 -40.72 -20.12
CA GLN A 13 19.61 -40.30 -19.25
C GLN A 13 19.15 -40.35 -17.80
N LYS A 14 19.97 -40.92 -16.92
CA LYS A 14 19.68 -40.96 -15.47
C LYS A 14 19.75 -39.53 -14.92
N MET A 15 18.70 -39.10 -14.24
CA MET A 15 18.66 -37.79 -13.60
C MET A 15 19.42 -37.83 -12.26
N ARG A 16 20.15 -36.75 -11.96
CA ARG A 16 20.73 -36.54 -10.63
C ARG A 16 19.62 -36.16 -9.62
N ARG A 17 19.91 -36.24 -8.32
CA ARG A 17 18.90 -35.98 -7.26
C ARG A 17 18.36 -34.54 -7.29
N ASP A 18 19.24 -33.57 -7.51
CA ASP A 18 18.93 -32.16 -7.78
C ASP A 18 17.98 -32.01 -8.97
N GLU A 19 18.25 -32.72 -10.06
CA GLU A 19 17.41 -32.68 -11.27
C GLU A 19 16.04 -33.30 -11.04
N ILE A 20 15.96 -34.42 -10.31
CA ILE A 20 14.68 -35.06 -9.93
C ILE A 20 13.85 -34.10 -9.07
N PHE A 21 14.49 -33.45 -8.09
CA PHE A 21 13.81 -32.50 -7.20
C PHE A 21 13.32 -31.28 -7.97
N TYR A 22 14.17 -30.69 -8.83
CA TYR A 22 13.79 -29.58 -9.72
C TYR A 22 12.64 -29.98 -10.66
N TYR A 23 12.67 -31.17 -11.28
CA TYR A 23 11.58 -31.64 -12.14
C TYR A 23 10.29 -31.89 -11.35
N ALA A 24 10.37 -32.44 -10.14
CA ALA A 24 9.20 -32.66 -9.30
C ALA A 24 8.57 -31.33 -8.84
N GLN A 25 9.38 -30.31 -8.57
CA GLN A 25 8.89 -28.95 -8.32
C GLN A 25 8.27 -28.33 -9.57
N LYS A 26 8.96 -28.38 -10.71
CA LYS A 26 8.51 -27.81 -11.99
C LYS A 26 7.20 -28.43 -12.49
N THR A 27 7.01 -29.73 -12.25
CA THR A 27 5.77 -30.44 -12.58
C THR A 27 4.68 -30.29 -11.52
N GLY A 28 4.93 -29.53 -10.44
CA GLY A 28 3.98 -29.29 -9.36
C GLY A 28 3.69 -30.51 -8.48
N LYS A 29 4.56 -31.53 -8.51
CA LYS A 29 4.48 -32.74 -7.66
C LYS A 29 5.00 -32.50 -6.25
N ILE A 30 5.90 -31.54 -6.07
CA ILE A 30 6.31 -31.01 -4.76
C ILE A 30 5.91 -29.55 -4.71
N ARG A 31 4.99 -29.22 -3.80
CA ARG A 31 4.50 -27.85 -3.59
C ARG A 31 4.87 -27.40 -2.21
N PHE A 32 5.32 -26.17 -2.07
CA PHE A 32 5.67 -25.60 -0.77
C PHE A 32 4.48 -25.62 0.19
N GLU A 33 3.34 -25.06 -0.23
CA GLU A 33 2.16 -24.84 0.59
C GLU A 33 1.57 -26.13 1.17
N GLY A 34 1.68 -27.25 0.46
CA GLY A 34 1.13 -28.54 0.88
C GLY A 34 2.02 -29.33 1.85
N GLN A 35 3.22 -28.87 2.19
CA GLN A 35 4.12 -29.60 3.08
C GLN A 35 3.61 -29.50 4.53
N LEU A 36 3.33 -30.67 5.11
CA LEU A 36 2.90 -30.80 6.50
C LEU A 36 4.01 -30.39 7.47
N ARG A 37 3.62 -29.73 8.57
CA ARG A 37 4.54 -29.20 9.59
C ARG A 37 4.21 -29.80 10.94
N THR A 38 4.98 -30.82 11.30
CA THR A 38 4.85 -31.52 12.59
C THR A 38 5.53 -30.77 13.75
N ASP A 39 6.39 -29.81 13.43
CA ASP A 39 7.07 -28.92 14.37
C ASP A 39 6.22 -27.71 14.79
N PHE A 40 5.10 -27.46 14.09
CA PHE A 40 4.13 -26.42 14.46
C PHE A 40 3.26 -26.89 15.65
N LYS A 41 3.21 -26.12 16.74
CA LYS A 41 2.46 -26.49 17.94
C LYS A 41 1.03 -25.98 17.83
N TYR A 42 0.16 -26.78 17.25
CA TYR A 42 -1.27 -26.50 17.22
C TYR A 42 -1.95 -26.95 18.53
N PRO A 43 -2.82 -26.13 19.16
CA PRO A 43 -3.31 -24.82 18.72
C PRO A 43 -2.49 -23.60 19.22
N GLN A 44 -1.39 -23.80 19.95
CA GLN A 44 -0.66 -22.71 20.62
C GLN A 44 -0.15 -21.63 19.64
N ASP A 45 0.47 -22.07 18.53
CA ASP A 45 1.07 -21.21 17.52
C ASP A 45 0.06 -20.70 16.47
N PHE A 46 -1.19 -21.17 16.55
CA PHE A 46 -2.28 -20.79 15.65
C PHE A 46 -2.94 -19.47 16.07
N ASP A 47 -3.26 -18.64 15.08
CA ASP A 47 -3.89 -17.34 15.24
C ASP A 47 -5.39 -17.42 14.94
N GLU A 48 -6.18 -17.53 16.01
CA GLU A 48 -7.64 -17.58 15.94
C GLU A 48 -8.25 -16.31 15.34
N LEU A 49 -7.64 -15.15 15.57
CA LEU A 49 -8.18 -13.88 15.07
C LEU A 49 -8.02 -13.80 13.55
N LYS A 50 -6.84 -14.16 13.03
CA LYS A 50 -6.60 -14.23 11.58
C LYS A 50 -7.53 -15.22 10.91
N PHE A 51 -7.68 -16.41 11.49
CA PHE A 51 -8.62 -17.41 10.99
C PHE A 51 -10.04 -16.86 10.91
N ASN A 52 -10.57 -16.35 12.03
CA ASN A 52 -11.93 -15.83 12.07
C ASN A 52 -12.15 -14.66 11.10
N ASN A 53 -11.19 -13.76 10.97
CA ASN A 53 -11.26 -12.63 10.03
C ASN A 53 -11.31 -13.11 8.57
N ILE A 54 -10.44 -14.04 8.19
CA ILE A 54 -10.39 -14.58 6.82
C ILE A 54 -11.66 -15.38 6.50
N ILE A 55 -12.09 -16.28 7.40
CA ILE A 55 -13.30 -17.09 7.20
C ILE A 55 -14.54 -16.20 7.04
N LYS A 56 -14.65 -15.15 7.86
CA LYS A 56 -15.71 -14.16 7.73
C LYS A 56 -15.65 -13.42 6.39
N ARG A 57 -14.47 -13.02 5.92
CA ARG A 57 -14.30 -12.34 4.63
C ARG A 57 -14.66 -13.23 3.44
N ILE A 58 -14.37 -14.52 3.51
CA ILE A 58 -14.73 -15.49 2.46
C ILE A 58 -16.23 -15.84 2.50
N GLY A 59 -16.93 -15.54 3.60
CA GLY A 59 -18.35 -15.86 3.76
C GLY A 59 -18.62 -17.33 4.06
N ILE A 60 -17.65 -18.06 4.61
CA ILE A 60 -17.87 -19.44 5.07
C ILE A 60 -18.59 -19.38 6.41
N THR A 61 -19.78 -19.97 6.48
CA THR A 61 -20.47 -20.23 7.74
C THR A 61 -19.66 -21.25 8.54
N GLN A 62 -19.27 -20.91 9.76
CA GLN A 62 -18.55 -21.81 10.65
C GLN A 62 -19.49 -22.90 11.18
N THR A 63 -19.74 -23.92 10.37
CA THR A 63 -20.48 -25.13 10.76
C THR A 63 -19.50 -26.30 10.82
N GLY A 64 -19.34 -26.91 12.00
CA GLY A 64 -18.43 -28.03 12.23
C GLY A 64 -17.14 -27.66 12.95
N GLU A 65 -16.19 -28.61 13.01
CA GLU A 65 -14.90 -28.42 13.66
C GLU A 65 -13.97 -27.53 12.81
N LYS A 66 -13.15 -26.72 13.47
CA LYS A 66 -12.25 -25.77 12.82
C LYS A 66 -11.23 -26.48 11.92
N GLU A 67 -10.74 -27.62 12.37
CA GLU A 67 -9.79 -28.48 11.67
C GLU A 67 -10.35 -28.96 10.34
N ASP A 68 -11.66 -29.24 10.26
CA ASP A 68 -12.33 -29.64 9.02
C ASP A 68 -12.38 -28.47 8.03
N ILE A 69 -12.65 -27.26 8.52
CA ILE A 69 -12.62 -26.04 7.68
C ILE A 69 -11.20 -25.84 7.12
N ILE A 70 -10.17 -25.92 7.97
CA ILE A 70 -8.77 -25.76 7.55
C ILE A 70 -8.36 -26.87 6.56
N HIS A 71 -8.79 -28.10 6.78
CA HIS A 71 -8.57 -29.22 5.86
C HIS A 71 -9.25 -29.00 4.50
N ASN A 72 -10.51 -28.56 4.49
CA ASN A 72 -11.26 -28.29 3.26
C ASN A 72 -10.69 -27.11 2.46
N LEU A 73 -10.00 -26.18 3.12
CA LEU A 73 -9.21 -25.12 2.47
C LEU A 73 -7.84 -25.63 1.94
N GLY A 74 -7.50 -26.90 2.13
CA GLY A 74 -6.23 -27.48 1.73
C GLY A 74 -5.05 -27.01 2.59
N MET A 75 -5.31 -26.53 3.81
CA MET A 75 -4.33 -25.91 4.72
C MET A 75 -3.92 -26.79 5.90
N GLY A 76 -4.41 -28.02 5.95
CA GLY A 76 -4.05 -29.03 6.93
C GLY A 76 -4.58 -30.39 6.52
N GLN A 77 -4.27 -31.42 7.30
CA GLN A 77 -4.80 -32.77 7.13
C GLN A 77 -5.32 -33.31 8.46
N VAL A 78 -6.43 -34.05 8.38
CA VAL A 78 -7.02 -34.77 9.51
C VAL A 78 -6.88 -36.28 9.23
N ASN A 79 -5.75 -36.85 9.63
CA ASN A 79 -5.50 -38.30 9.54
C ASN A 79 -5.21 -38.84 10.95
N GLY A 80 -6.26 -38.98 11.76
CA GLY A 80 -6.19 -39.33 13.18
C GLY A 80 -5.81 -38.15 14.08
N LYS A 81 -4.75 -37.42 13.74
CA LYS A 81 -4.38 -36.14 14.38
C LYS A 81 -4.33 -35.03 13.33
N PHE A 82 -4.81 -33.85 13.69
CA PHE A 82 -4.68 -32.66 12.86
C PHE A 82 -3.21 -32.24 12.73
N VAL A 83 -2.76 -32.03 11.49
CA VAL A 83 -1.44 -31.49 11.17
C VAL A 83 -1.60 -30.37 10.14
N ILE A 84 -1.14 -29.18 10.48
CA ILE A 84 -1.17 -28.03 9.58
C ILE A 84 -0.07 -28.16 8.50
N ASN A 85 -0.26 -27.50 7.35
CA ASN A 85 0.79 -27.37 6.34
C ASN A 85 1.34 -25.93 6.26
N ASN A 86 2.36 -25.71 5.43
CA ASN A 86 2.93 -24.38 5.22
C ASN A 86 1.88 -23.35 4.76
N GLY A 87 0.89 -23.73 3.95
CA GLY A 87 -0.22 -22.86 3.56
C GLY A 87 -1.04 -22.39 4.77
N GLY A 88 -1.41 -23.31 5.67
CA GLY A 88 -2.09 -22.95 6.91
C GLY A 88 -1.26 -22.06 7.83
N ILE A 89 0.05 -22.30 7.93
CA ILE A 89 0.95 -21.44 8.71
C ILE A 89 1.06 -20.03 8.09
N LEU A 90 1.12 -19.92 6.75
CA LEU A 90 1.18 -18.62 6.07
C LEU A 90 0.00 -17.73 6.44
N PHE A 91 -1.22 -18.27 6.44
CA PHE A 91 -2.43 -17.49 6.67
C PHE A 91 -2.81 -17.37 8.16
N PHE A 92 -2.53 -18.40 8.96
CA PHE A 92 -3.07 -18.52 10.33
C PHE A 92 -2.01 -18.73 11.41
N GLY A 93 -0.73 -18.52 11.14
CA GLY A 93 0.33 -18.57 12.16
C GLY A 93 0.52 -17.24 12.89
N LYS A 94 0.69 -17.27 14.23
CA LYS A 94 1.01 -16.09 15.05
C LYS A 94 2.44 -15.58 14.79
N ASN A 95 3.40 -16.50 14.77
CA ASN A 95 4.84 -16.22 14.62
C ASN A 95 5.40 -16.96 13.39
N ARG A 96 4.84 -16.69 12.21
CA ARG A 96 5.17 -17.46 10.99
C ARG A 96 6.67 -17.48 10.66
N GLU A 97 7.41 -16.46 11.07
CA GLU A 97 8.86 -16.36 10.86
C GLU A 97 9.65 -17.50 11.50
N LEU A 98 9.15 -18.13 12.57
CA LEU A 98 9.77 -19.31 13.17
C LEU A 98 9.76 -20.51 12.22
N TYR A 99 8.80 -20.55 11.30
CA TYR A 99 8.56 -21.65 10.39
C TYR A 99 8.93 -21.33 8.94
N LEU A 100 8.76 -20.07 8.53
CA LEU A 100 8.75 -19.58 7.15
C LEU A 100 9.46 -18.21 7.04
N ARG A 101 10.76 -18.16 7.34
CA ARG A 101 11.57 -16.92 7.43
C ARG A 101 11.59 -16.08 6.15
N GLN A 102 11.45 -16.75 5.01
CA GLN A 102 11.52 -16.17 3.66
C GLN A 102 10.19 -15.61 3.17
N ALA A 103 9.08 -15.96 3.82
CA ALA A 103 7.75 -15.54 3.41
C ALA A 103 7.45 -14.13 3.92
N TYR A 104 7.90 -13.11 3.20
CA TYR A 104 7.57 -11.71 3.46
C TYR A 104 7.76 -10.86 2.20
N ILE A 105 7.21 -9.64 2.25
CA ILE A 105 7.34 -8.64 1.18
C ILE A 105 8.19 -7.49 1.70
N THR A 106 9.21 -7.08 0.97
CA THR A 106 9.96 -5.85 1.26
C THR A 106 9.58 -4.79 0.24
N CYS A 107 9.09 -3.66 0.75
CA CYS A 107 8.87 -2.45 0.00
C CYS A 107 10.03 -1.48 0.23
N VAL A 108 10.57 -0.90 -0.84
CA VAL A 108 11.67 0.09 -0.74
C VAL A 108 11.38 1.27 -1.67
N LEU A 109 11.50 2.48 -1.14
CA LEU A 109 11.55 3.70 -1.93
C LEU A 109 13.01 4.14 -2.04
N TYR A 110 13.50 4.28 -3.26
CA TYR A 110 14.81 4.84 -3.55
C TYR A 110 14.71 6.27 -4.06
N LYS A 111 15.77 7.05 -3.83
CA LYS A 111 16.00 8.31 -4.54
C LYS A 111 16.87 8.07 -5.76
N GLY A 112 16.40 8.48 -6.93
CA GLY A 112 17.09 8.27 -8.20
C GLY A 112 16.71 6.96 -8.87
N LYS A 113 17.60 6.45 -9.73
CA LYS A 113 17.35 5.27 -10.59
C LYS A 113 18.09 4.01 -10.14
N ASP A 114 18.97 4.16 -9.15
CA ASP A 114 19.81 3.10 -8.59
C ASP A 114 19.31 2.68 -7.20
N LYS A 115 19.91 1.61 -6.66
CA LYS A 115 19.60 1.06 -5.34
C LYS A 115 20.52 1.60 -4.24
N VAL A 116 20.98 2.85 -4.36
CA VAL A 116 21.97 3.42 -3.42
C VAL A 116 21.29 4.16 -2.27
N LYS A 117 20.40 5.11 -2.57
CA LYS A 117 19.81 5.99 -1.56
C LYS A 117 18.39 5.57 -1.21
N ILE A 118 18.22 4.89 -0.07
CA ILE A 118 16.92 4.48 0.46
C ILE A 118 16.28 5.66 1.18
N LEU A 119 15.01 5.97 0.85
CA LEU A 119 14.19 6.99 1.49
C LEU A 119 13.18 6.40 2.47
N ASP A 120 12.58 5.26 2.13
CA ASP A 120 11.70 4.49 3.01
C ASP A 120 11.88 3.00 2.74
N ARG A 121 11.72 2.17 3.77
CA ARG A 121 11.71 0.72 3.66
C ARG A 121 10.75 0.12 4.67
N LYS A 122 9.91 -0.80 4.19
CA LYS A 122 9.00 -1.58 5.05
C LYS A 122 9.07 -3.06 4.69
N ASP A 123 9.23 -3.90 5.71
CA ASP A 123 9.13 -5.35 5.57
C ASP A 123 7.77 -5.78 6.15
N PHE A 124 6.89 -6.33 5.32
CA PHE A 124 5.56 -6.82 5.71
C PHE A 124 5.59 -8.33 5.93
N ARG A 125 5.28 -8.75 7.16
CA ARG A 125 5.52 -10.10 7.69
C ARG A 125 4.27 -10.78 8.27
N ASP A 126 3.08 -10.33 7.89
CA ASP A 126 1.80 -10.73 8.49
C ASP A 126 1.19 -11.99 7.84
N ASP A 127 -0.06 -11.99 7.36
CA ASP A 127 -0.60 -13.00 6.45
C ASP A 127 -0.55 -12.47 5.00
N PRO A 128 -0.57 -13.34 3.96
CA PRO A 128 -0.48 -12.91 2.58
C PRO A 128 -1.50 -11.83 2.16
N VAL A 129 -2.70 -11.82 2.74
CA VAL A 129 -3.75 -10.84 2.42
C VAL A 129 -3.40 -9.50 3.04
N THR A 130 -3.05 -9.49 4.32
CA THR A 130 -2.62 -8.27 5.02
C THR A 130 -1.34 -7.68 4.42
N ASP A 131 -0.37 -8.53 4.06
CA ASP A 131 0.86 -8.11 3.37
C ASP A 131 0.56 -7.48 2.01
N TYR A 132 -0.38 -8.05 1.24
CA TYR A 132 -0.86 -7.46 0.00
C TYR A 132 -1.49 -6.08 0.25
N GLU A 133 -2.43 -5.97 1.17
CA GLU A 133 -3.13 -4.70 1.47
C GLU A 133 -2.14 -3.61 1.92
N ASN A 134 -1.17 -3.95 2.76
CA ASN A 134 -0.13 -3.03 3.22
C ASN A 134 0.84 -2.63 2.11
N THR A 135 1.15 -3.55 1.19
CA THR A 135 1.96 -3.26 0.00
C THR A 135 1.24 -2.27 -0.93
N ILE A 136 -0.07 -2.44 -1.15
CA ILE A 136 -0.86 -1.50 -1.94
C ILE A 136 -0.93 -0.13 -1.26
N LYS A 137 -1.14 -0.07 0.06
CA LYS A 137 -1.07 1.19 0.82
C LYS A 137 0.30 1.87 0.68
N PHE A 138 1.38 1.10 0.74
CA PHE A 138 2.74 1.64 0.55
C PHE A 138 2.91 2.25 -0.85
N LEU A 139 2.45 1.58 -1.90
CA LEU A 139 2.47 2.11 -3.27
C LEU A 139 1.62 3.38 -3.39
N GLN A 140 0.42 3.40 -2.82
CA GLN A 140 -0.47 4.57 -2.83
C GLN A 140 0.15 5.79 -2.14
N GLN A 141 0.88 5.59 -1.04
CA GLN A 141 1.54 6.67 -0.30
C GLN A 141 2.68 7.34 -1.10
N HIS A 142 3.37 6.57 -1.94
CA HIS A 142 4.60 7.01 -2.60
C HIS A 142 4.46 7.32 -4.09
N LEU A 143 3.36 6.92 -4.72
CA LEU A 143 3.06 7.26 -6.10
C LEU A 143 2.48 8.67 -6.24
N ARG A 144 2.73 9.28 -7.40
CA ARG A 144 2.16 10.58 -7.78
C ARG A 144 0.68 10.41 -8.13
N LEU A 145 -0.12 11.38 -7.68
CA LEU A 145 -1.54 11.51 -7.99
C LEU A 145 -1.72 12.77 -8.83
N GLU A 146 -2.38 12.62 -9.97
CA GLU A 146 -3.00 13.69 -10.72
C GLU A 146 -4.43 13.88 -10.19
N TYR A 147 -4.95 15.11 -10.28
CA TYR A 147 -6.31 15.40 -9.86
C TYR A 147 -7.04 16.06 -11.00
N GLU A 148 -8.17 15.48 -11.38
CA GLU A 148 -9.06 16.04 -12.40
C GLU A 148 -10.36 16.49 -11.73
N ILE A 149 -10.77 17.72 -12.00
CA ILE A 149 -12.09 18.23 -11.62
C ILE A 149 -12.93 18.21 -12.90
N LYS A 150 -13.86 17.26 -12.99
CA LYS A 150 -14.88 17.26 -14.05
C LYS A 150 -16.12 17.99 -13.52
N ASP A 151 -16.53 19.04 -14.23
CA ASP A 151 -17.81 19.77 -14.12
C ASP A 151 -18.50 19.69 -12.75
N ALA A 152 -18.18 20.62 -11.84
CA ALA A 152 -18.81 20.79 -10.51
C ALA A 152 -18.93 19.53 -9.61
N GLY A 153 -18.29 18.41 -9.99
CA GLY A 153 -18.34 17.14 -9.28
C GLY A 153 -17.17 16.92 -8.33
N PRO A 154 -17.19 15.80 -7.57
CA PRO A 154 -16.11 15.46 -6.66
C PRO A 154 -14.79 15.25 -7.42
N ARG A 155 -13.69 15.71 -6.79
CA ARG A 155 -12.32 15.56 -7.29
C ARG A 155 -11.99 14.09 -7.54
N ILE A 156 -11.50 13.77 -8.73
CA ILE A 156 -11.08 12.40 -9.08
C ILE A 156 -9.56 12.30 -8.94
N GLU A 157 -9.10 11.37 -8.12
CA GLU A 157 -7.68 11.03 -8.00
C GLU A 157 -7.26 10.06 -9.09
N ILE A 158 -6.25 10.43 -9.85
CA ILE A 158 -5.74 9.67 -10.98
C ILE A 158 -4.29 9.30 -10.67
N PRO A 159 -3.99 8.03 -10.34
CA PRO A 159 -2.62 7.62 -10.04
C PRO A 159 -1.75 7.60 -11.30
N GLU A 160 -0.47 7.93 -11.14
CA GLU A 160 0.50 7.92 -12.24
C GLU A 160 0.71 6.53 -12.86
N ILE A 161 0.45 5.46 -12.10
CA ILE A 161 0.39 4.08 -12.58
C ILE A 161 -0.97 3.53 -12.12
N PRO A 162 -1.76 2.90 -13.01
CA PRO A 162 -3.07 2.36 -12.65
C PRO A 162 -2.99 1.41 -11.45
N TYR A 163 -3.79 1.66 -10.41
CA TYR A 163 -3.82 0.81 -9.22
C TYR A 163 -4.25 -0.62 -9.54
N GLU A 164 -5.11 -0.84 -10.52
CA GLU A 164 -5.48 -2.18 -10.99
C GLU A 164 -4.27 -2.98 -11.49
N ALA A 165 -3.35 -2.33 -12.21
CA ALA A 165 -2.14 -2.99 -12.73
C ALA A 165 -1.16 -3.32 -11.60
N LEU A 166 -1.03 -2.42 -10.61
CA LEU A 166 -0.21 -2.66 -9.43
C LEU A 166 -0.78 -3.76 -8.55
N ARG A 167 -2.09 -3.78 -8.31
CA ARG A 167 -2.78 -4.83 -7.55
C ARG A 167 -2.52 -6.20 -8.16
N GLU A 168 -2.75 -6.33 -9.45
CA GLU A 168 -2.51 -7.56 -10.21
C GLU A 168 -1.01 -7.94 -10.18
N GLY A 169 -0.09 -6.98 -10.28
CA GLY A 169 1.35 -7.21 -10.17
C GLY A 169 1.76 -7.79 -8.81
N VAL A 170 1.28 -7.21 -7.71
CA VAL A 170 1.56 -7.68 -6.34
C VAL A 170 0.93 -9.06 -6.10
N LEU A 171 -0.32 -9.27 -6.50
CA LEU A 171 -1.00 -10.56 -6.36
C LEU A 171 -0.25 -11.67 -7.11
N ASN A 172 0.15 -11.40 -8.35
CA ASN A 172 0.95 -12.35 -9.13
C ASN A 172 2.29 -12.65 -8.45
N ALA A 173 2.96 -11.63 -7.89
CA ALA A 173 4.21 -11.81 -7.18
C ALA A 173 4.08 -12.70 -5.93
N ILE A 174 2.97 -12.61 -5.19
CA ILE A 174 2.68 -13.46 -4.03
C ILE A 174 2.33 -14.89 -4.47
N ILE A 175 1.37 -15.03 -5.39
CA ILE A 175 0.82 -16.32 -5.84
C ILE A 175 1.87 -17.16 -6.55
N HIS A 176 2.71 -16.54 -7.37
CA HIS A 176 3.69 -17.25 -8.20
C HIS A 176 5.10 -17.28 -7.60
N ARG A 177 5.29 -16.74 -6.39
CA ARG A 177 6.54 -16.83 -5.64
C ARG A 177 7.00 -18.27 -5.47
N ASP A 178 8.28 -18.53 -5.72
CA ASP A 178 8.92 -19.75 -5.26
C ASP A 178 9.21 -19.67 -3.76
N TYR A 179 8.34 -20.28 -2.96
CA TYR A 179 8.50 -20.27 -1.50
C TYR A 179 9.56 -21.22 -0.97
N LEU A 180 10.09 -22.12 -1.81
CA LEU A 180 11.22 -22.98 -1.44
C LEU A 180 12.56 -22.24 -1.49
N GLU A 181 12.61 -21.10 -2.18
CA GLU A 181 13.78 -20.22 -2.18
C GLU A 181 13.82 -19.40 -0.88
N GLU A 182 14.70 -19.81 0.04
CA GLU A 182 14.85 -19.16 1.35
C GLU A 182 15.70 -17.87 1.29
N GLY A 183 16.59 -17.74 0.30
CA GLY A 183 17.50 -16.61 0.17
C GLY A 183 16.88 -15.35 -0.43
N ALA A 184 15.64 -15.44 -0.92
CA ALA A 184 14.97 -14.37 -1.64
C ALA A 184 13.55 -14.12 -1.12
N ARG A 185 12.96 -12.99 -1.50
CA ARG A 185 11.64 -12.52 -1.05
C ARG A 185 10.95 -11.76 -2.17
N VAL A 186 9.67 -11.41 -2.00
CA VAL A 186 9.03 -10.46 -2.91
C VAL A 186 9.59 -9.07 -2.63
N MET A 187 10.03 -8.39 -3.68
CA MET A 187 10.54 -7.02 -3.63
C MET A 187 9.58 -6.10 -4.39
N VAL A 188 9.18 -5.01 -3.76
CA VAL A 188 8.43 -3.91 -4.39
C VAL A 188 9.27 -2.65 -4.26
N GLU A 189 9.84 -2.20 -5.36
CA GLU A 189 10.85 -1.15 -5.37
C GLU A 189 10.37 0.03 -6.19
N ILE A 190 10.36 1.22 -5.59
CA ILE A 190 9.94 2.47 -6.22
C ILE A 190 11.19 3.31 -6.48
N PHE A 191 11.40 3.69 -7.74
CA PHE A 191 12.47 4.56 -8.20
C PHE A 191 11.88 5.87 -8.76
N ASP A 192 12.74 6.85 -9.02
CA ASP A 192 12.31 8.12 -9.63
C ASP A 192 11.65 7.90 -11.01
N ASP A 193 12.04 6.85 -11.75
CA ASP A 193 11.56 6.59 -13.12
C ASP A 193 10.71 5.33 -13.31
N ARG A 194 10.58 4.46 -12.30
CA ARG A 194 9.84 3.20 -12.42
C ARG A 194 9.43 2.60 -11.08
N VAL A 195 8.50 1.65 -11.14
CA VAL A 195 8.20 0.71 -10.04
C VAL A 195 8.54 -0.69 -10.52
N GLU A 196 9.29 -1.44 -9.72
CA GLU A 196 9.62 -2.84 -9.96
C GLU A 196 8.90 -3.72 -8.93
N ILE A 197 8.20 -4.76 -9.40
CA ILE A 197 7.64 -5.81 -8.56
C ILE A 197 8.32 -7.11 -8.96
N SER A 198 9.12 -7.69 -8.06
CA SER A 198 9.93 -8.87 -8.32
C SER A 198 9.60 -10.00 -7.35
N ASN A 199 9.48 -11.23 -7.86
CA ASN A 199 9.39 -12.44 -7.04
C ASN A 199 10.43 -13.48 -7.47
N PRO A 200 10.97 -14.27 -6.54
CA PRO A 200 11.85 -15.39 -6.89
C PRO A 200 11.07 -16.46 -7.63
N GLY A 201 11.75 -17.10 -8.59
CA GLY A 201 11.24 -18.24 -9.34
C GLY A 201 11.05 -17.96 -10.83
N GLU A 202 11.30 -19.00 -11.62
CA GLU A 202 11.10 -18.99 -13.07
C GLU A 202 9.61 -19.18 -13.44
N LEU A 203 9.26 -18.85 -14.68
CA LEU A 203 7.95 -19.23 -15.24
C LEU A 203 7.80 -20.75 -15.32
N LEU A 204 6.61 -21.25 -15.00
CA LEU A 204 6.26 -22.67 -15.15
C LEU A 204 5.88 -23.06 -16.59
N PHE A 205 5.82 -22.07 -17.48
CA PHE A 205 5.53 -22.19 -18.90
C PHE A 205 6.55 -21.37 -19.71
N GLY A 206 6.61 -21.60 -21.02
CA GLY A 206 7.53 -20.84 -21.89
C GLY A 206 7.16 -19.36 -21.98
N LYS A 207 8.15 -18.47 -22.09
CA LYS A 207 7.96 -17.01 -22.09
C LYS A 207 6.96 -16.52 -23.15
N GLU A 208 6.89 -17.22 -24.28
CA GLU A 208 5.95 -17.01 -25.39
C GLU A 208 4.47 -17.21 -25.01
N GLU A 209 4.20 -17.94 -23.92
CA GLU A 209 2.85 -18.21 -23.41
C GLU A 209 2.41 -17.19 -22.34
N LEU A 210 3.26 -16.20 -22.01
CA LEU A 210 2.95 -15.18 -21.00
C LEU A 210 1.74 -14.34 -21.40
N GLY A 211 0.68 -14.43 -20.59
CA GLY A 211 -0.63 -13.81 -20.85
C GLY A 211 -1.56 -14.64 -21.72
N ARG A 212 -1.19 -15.88 -22.08
CA ARG A 212 -2.06 -16.86 -22.73
C ARG A 212 -2.36 -18.05 -21.82
N LYS A 213 -1.35 -18.53 -21.10
CA LYS A 213 -1.48 -19.58 -20.09
C LYS A 213 -1.31 -18.99 -18.69
N SER A 214 -2.06 -19.55 -17.75
CA SER A 214 -1.90 -19.28 -16.32
C SER A 214 -1.77 -20.60 -15.59
N VAL A 215 -0.64 -20.78 -14.90
CA VAL A 215 -0.37 -21.93 -14.05
C VAL A 215 0.09 -21.41 -12.70
N ALA A 216 -0.78 -21.54 -11.68
CA ALA A 216 -0.46 -21.15 -10.31
C ALA A 216 0.62 -22.07 -9.73
N ARG A 217 1.71 -21.48 -9.24
CA ARG A 217 2.76 -22.22 -8.53
C ARG A 217 2.27 -22.68 -7.16
N ASN A 218 1.46 -21.84 -6.51
CA ASN A 218 0.86 -22.10 -5.22
C ASN A 218 -0.69 -22.11 -5.35
N PRO A 219 -1.30 -23.20 -5.85
CA PRO A 219 -2.75 -23.34 -5.99
C PRO A 219 -3.60 -23.10 -4.73
N VAL A 220 -3.11 -23.45 -3.53
CA VAL A 220 -3.85 -23.19 -2.28
C VAL A 220 -3.85 -21.69 -1.98
N ILE A 221 -2.70 -21.03 -2.11
CA ILE A 221 -2.61 -19.56 -1.99
C ILE A 221 -3.52 -18.90 -3.05
N PHE A 222 -3.47 -19.35 -4.30
CA PHE A 222 -4.34 -18.87 -5.37
C PHE A 222 -5.83 -19.02 -5.02
N ASP A 223 -6.26 -20.20 -4.56
CA ASP A 223 -7.66 -20.45 -4.22
C ASP A 223 -8.15 -19.54 -3.10
N MET A 224 -7.29 -19.21 -2.13
CA MET A 224 -7.61 -18.23 -1.08
C MET A 224 -7.83 -16.84 -1.62
N PHE A 225 -6.92 -16.32 -2.46
CA PHE A 225 -7.11 -15.00 -3.08
C PHE A 225 -8.35 -14.97 -3.98
N PHE A 226 -8.65 -16.08 -4.65
CA PHE A 226 -9.87 -16.21 -5.46
C PHE A 226 -11.13 -16.16 -4.59
N ARG A 227 -11.16 -16.88 -3.47
CA ARG A 227 -12.27 -16.89 -2.51
C ARG A 227 -12.49 -15.55 -1.79
N LEU A 228 -11.46 -14.71 -1.77
CA LEU A 228 -11.51 -13.35 -1.22
C LEU A 228 -11.91 -12.31 -2.28
N ASP A 229 -12.28 -12.74 -3.49
CA ASP A 229 -12.60 -11.88 -4.63
C ASP A 229 -11.47 -10.90 -5.01
N LEU A 230 -10.21 -11.27 -4.73
CA LEU A 230 -9.03 -10.46 -5.04
C LEU A 230 -8.44 -10.79 -6.42
N ILE A 231 -8.74 -11.97 -6.96
CA ILE A 231 -8.29 -12.40 -8.30
C ILE A 231 -9.42 -13.11 -9.05
N GLU A 232 -9.30 -13.13 -10.38
CA GLU A 232 -10.15 -13.96 -11.24
C GLU A 232 -9.45 -15.29 -11.56
N LYS A 233 -10.23 -16.35 -11.79
CA LYS A 233 -9.73 -17.66 -12.28
C LYS A 233 -9.24 -17.65 -13.73
N VAL A 234 -9.47 -16.56 -14.44
CA VAL A 234 -9.12 -16.42 -15.86
C VAL A 234 -7.67 -15.94 -15.96
N GLY A 235 -6.86 -16.57 -16.81
CA GLY A 235 -5.45 -16.22 -17.07
C GLY A 235 -5.21 -14.87 -17.74
N SER A 236 -6.10 -13.91 -17.52
CA SER A 236 -6.13 -12.56 -18.08
C SER A 236 -5.28 -11.56 -17.31
N GLY A 237 -4.72 -11.91 -16.14
CA GLY A 237 -3.98 -11.00 -15.26
C GLY A 237 -2.89 -10.18 -15.95
N ILE A 238 -1.99 -10.83 -16.69
CA ILE A 238 -0.95 -10.15 -17.46
C ILE A 238 -1.53 -9.21 -18.53
N ASN A 239 -2.64 -9.60 -19.17
CA ASN A 239 -3.28 -8.76 -20.19
C ASN A 239 -4.00 -7.57 -19.55
N ARG A 240 -4.61 -7.73 -18.37
CA ARG A 240 -5.16 -6.60 -17.59
C ARG A 240 -4.08 -5.58 -17.27
N ILE A 241 -2.92 -6.04 -16.78
CA ILE A 241 -1.76 -5.18 -16.54
C ILE A 241 -1.37 -4.42 -17.82
N LYS A 242 -1.18 -5.12 -18.94
CA LYS A 242 -0.79 -4.51 -20.22
C LYS A 242 -1.83 -3.48 -20.69
N ASN A 243 -3.11 -3.82 -20.63
CA ASN A 243 -4.21 -2.96 -21.08
C ASN A 243 -4.32 -1.71 -20.22
N ALA A 244 -4.30 -1.85 -18.89
CA ALA A 244 -4.37 -0.74 -17.95
C ALA A 244 -3.24 0.27 -18.16
N VAL A 245 -2.01 -0.24 -18.29
CA VAL A 245 -0.81 0.59 -18.51
C VAL A 245 -0.86 1.26 -19.90
N ALA A 246 -1.27 0.53 -20.94
CA ALA A 246 -1.39 1.06 -22.30
C ALA A 246 -2.45 2.17 -22.41
N GLN A 247 -3.58 2.06 -21.69
CA GLN A 247 -4.60 3.12 -21.63
C GLN A 247 -4.07 4.43 -21.04
N LYS A 248 -3.05 4.38 -20.20
CA LYS A 248 -2.34 5.55 -19.68
C LYS A 248 -1.16 6.01 -20.55
N GLY A 249 -0.91 5.35 -21.67
CA GLY A 249 0.25 5.65 -22.54
C GLY A 249 1.60 5.35 -21.88
N LEU A 250 1.62 4.50 -20.85
CA LEU A 250 2.82 4.14 -20.11
C LEU A 250 3.47 2.90 -20.72
N LYS A 251 4.74 2.67 -20.39
CA LYS A 251 5.49 1.49 -20.81
C LYS A 251 5.54 0.47 -19.67
N ILE A 252 5.43 -0.81 -20.02
CA ILE A 252 5.64 -1.93 -19.12
C ILE A 252 6.61 -2.95 -19.71
N GLU A 253 7.45 -3.51 -18.86
CA GLU A 253 8.41 -4.58 -19.21
C GLU A 253 8.28 -5.77 -18.26
N PHE A 254 8.54 -6.96 -18.78
CA PHE A 254 8.61 -8.20 -18.02
C PHE A 254 10.01 -8.78 -18.18
N GLN A 255 10.80 -8.73 -17.11
CA GLN A 255 12.10 -9.39 -17.04
C GLN A 255 11.92 -10.80 -16.47
N ILE A 256 12.43 -11.78 -17.20
CA ILE A 256 12.25 -13.20 -16.90
C ILE A 256 13.61 -13.84 -16.98
N ASP A 257 14.14 -14.14 -15.82
CA ASP A 257 15.45 -14.75 -15.60
C ASP A 257 15.32 -15.67 -14.39
N LYS A 258 16.17 -15.56 -13.36
CA LYS A 258 15.96 -16.33 -12.11
C LYS A 258 14.79 -15.80 -11.27
N PHE A 259 14.46 -14.54 -11.53
CA PHE A 259 13.33 -13.84 -10.96
C PHE A 259 12.33 -13.53 -12.07
N PHE A 260 11.09 -13.32 -11.66
CA PHE A 260 10.09 -12.69 -12.50
C PHE A 260 9.88 -11.26 -11.98
N THR A 261 10.19 -10.28 -12.83
CA THR A 261 10.09 -8.86 -12.46
C THR A 261 9.19 -8.12 -13.45
N VAL A 262 8.15 -7.47 -12.91
CA VAL A 262 7.28 -6.55 -13.65
C VAL A 262 7.76 -5.12 -13.42
N ILE A 263 8.06 -4.39 -14.48
CA ILE A 263 8.60 -3.03 -14.42
C ILE A 263 7.58 -2.07 -15.04
N PHE A 264 7.03 -1.20 -14.20
CA PHE A 264 6.12 -0.13 -14.59
C PHE A 264 6.92 1.17 -14.74
N HIS A 265 7.05 1.69 -15.97
CA HIS A 265 7.73 2.97 -16.19
C HIS A 265 6.82 4.13 -15.77
N ARG A 266 7.40 5.12 -15.10
CA ARG A 266 6.72 6.34 -14.69
C ARG A 266 6.72 7.36 -15.83
N PRO A 267 5.72 8.26 -15.90
CA PRO A 267 5.73 9.34 -16.88
C PRO A 267 6.93 10.28 -16.65
N SER A 268 7.52 10.75 -17.77
CA SER A 268 8.66 11.69 -17.81
C SER A 268 8.33 13.03 -17.15
N ASP A 269 9.32 13.63 -16.46
CA ASP A 269 9.20 14.82 -15.60
C ASP A 269 8.89 16.16 -16.31
N SER A 270 8.55 16.20 -17.60
CA SER A 270 7.95 17.41 -18.19
C SER A 270 6.64 17.82 -17.48
N LEU A 271 6.03 16.85 -16.79
CA LEU A 271 4.89 17.03 -15.92
C LEU A 271 5.31 17.38 -14.48
N GLY A 272 6.32 16.70 -13.90
CA GLY A 272 6.65 16.66 -12.46
C GLY A 272 6.90 17.97 -11.71
N SER A 273 7.41 19.02 -12.38
CA SER A 273 7.66 20.34 -11.75
C SER A 273 6.38 21.08 -11.35
N THR A 274 5.28 20.84 -12.05
CA THR A 274 3.95 21.35 -11.72
C THR A 274 3.35 20.61 -10.51
N PHE A 275 3.67 19.31 -10.33
CA PHE A 275 3.04 18.44 -9.33
C PHE A 275 3.53 18.69 -7.91
N VAL A 276 4.82 19.02 -7.71
CA VAL A 276 5.34 19.40 -6.39
C VAL A 276 4.63 20.65 -5.87
N ARG A 277 4.32 21.59 -6.78
CA ARG A 277 3.57 22.81 -6.46
C ARG A 277 2.12 22.52 -6.07
N ILE A 278 1.44 21.63 -6.78
CA ILE A 278 0.03 21.29 -6.51
C ILE A 278 -0.13 20.51 -5.19
N LYS A 279 0.78 19.57 -4.88
CA LYS A 279 0.71 18.80 -3.61
C LYS A 279 0.92 19.69 -2.39
N ALA A 280 1.87 20.63 -2.47
CA ALA A 280 2.09 21.63 -1.42
C ALA A 280 0.90 22.58 -1.28
N GLN A 281 0.26 22.97 -2.38
CA GLN A 281 -0.93 23.83 -2.34
C GLN A 281 -2.17 23.10 -1.77
N ALA A 282 -2.40 21.84 -2.13
CA ALA A 282 -3.54 21.07 -1.63
C ALA A 282 -3.45 20.79 -0.11
N GLN A 283 -2.25 20.42 0.38
CA GLN A 283 -2.02 20.23 1.82
C GLN A 283 -2.13 21.54 2.60
N ALA A 284 -1.63 22.65 2.02
CA ALA A 284 -1.79 23.96 2.62
C ALA A 284 -3.27 24.40 2.65
N GLN A 285 -4.07 24.00 1.66
CA GLN A 285 -5.49 24.32 1.58
C GLN A 285 -6.30 23.54 2.62
N GLU A 286 -6.10 22.22 2.74
CA GLU A 286 -6.79 21.38 3.74
C GLU A 286 -6.48 21.83 5.17
N ALA A 287 -5.21 22.14 5.47
CA ALA A 287 -4.82 22.69 6.76
C ALA A 287 -5.46 24.06 7.06
N GLN A 288 -5.69 24.90 6.03
CA GLN A 288 -6.36 26.18 6.17
C GLN A 288 -7.87 26.03 6.43
N VAL A 289 -8.53 25.08 5.78
CA VAL A 289 -9.96 24.78 5.99
C VAL A 289 -10.20 24.27 7.42
N GLU A 290 -9.34 23.38 7.93
CA GLU A 290 -9.45 22.88 9.31
C GLU A 290 -9.23 23.98 10.36
N ILE A 291 -8.44 25.02 10.03
CA ILE A 291 -8.28 26.20 10.91
C ILE A 291 -9.54 27.06 10.90
N ILE A 292 -10.20 27.24 9.74
CA ILE A 292 -11.46 27.99 9.63
C ILE A 292 -12.53 27.37 10.54
N ASP A 293 -12.69 26.05 10.52
CA ASP A 293 -13.68 25.32 11.34
C ASP A 293 -13.45 25.48 12.86
N LYS A 294 -12.23 25.87 13.28
CA LYS A 294 -11.86 26.09 14.69
C LYS A 294 -12.02 27.55 15.14
N LEU A 295 -12.33 28.47 14.23
CA LEU A 295 -12.52 29.90 14.52
C LEU A 295 -14.01 30.23 14.64
N SER A 296 -14.34 31.11 15.59
CA SER A 296 -15.69 31.68 15.66
C SER A 296 -15.86 32.84 14.67
N GLU A 297 -17.10 33.17 14.30
CA GLU A 297 -17.39 34.34 13.44
C GLU A 297 -16.79 35.65 13.99
N SER A 298 -16.75 35.79 15.31
CA SER A 298 -16.15 36.97 15.96
C SER A 298 -14.63 37.01 15.78
N GLU A 299 -13.96 35.86 15.78
CA GLU A 299 -12.52 35.73 15.55
C GLU A 299 -12.16 36.00 14.09
N ILE A 300 -12.96 35.52 13.14
CA ILE A 300 -12.80 35.81 11.71
C ILE A 300 -12.92 37.33 11.48
N LYS A 301 -13.95 37.98 12.03
CA LYS A 301 -14.13 39.44 11.92
C LYS A 301 -12.97 40.23 12.54
N ILE A 302 -12.36 39.74 13.63
CA ILE A 302 -11.14 40.36 14.19
C ILE A 302 -10.00 40.31 13.16
N LEU A 303 -9.78 39.17 12.50
CA LEU A 303 -8.75 39.02 11.46
C LEU A 303 -9.02 39.92 10.25
N GLU A 304 -10.28 40.11 9.86
CA GLU A 304 -10.65 41.04 8.79
C GLU A 304 -10.32 42.50 9.15
N ILE A 305 -10.67 42.92 10.37
CA ILE A 305 -10.40 44.29 10.85
C ILE A 305 -8.90 44.55 10.92
N CYS A 306 -8.13 43.55 11.36
CA CYS A 306 -6.68 43.60 11.51
C CYS A 306 -5.90 43.39 10.21
N MET A 307 -6.57 43.25 9.05
CA MET A 307 -5.88 43.30 7.75
C MET A 307 -5.04 44.58 7.60
N ASN A 308 -5.47 45.65 8.26
CA ASN A 308 -4.68 46.85 8.51
C ASN A 308 -4.43 47.00 10.02
N PRO A 309 -3.26 47.52 10.46
CA PRO A 309 -2.94 47.65 11.88
C PRO A 309 -4.02 48.39 12.68
N ALA A 310 -4.65 47.69 13.63
CA ALA A 310 -5.76 48.22 14.43
C ALA A 310 -5.47 48.08 15.93
N SER A 311 -5.87 49.09 16.73
CA SER A 311 -5.76 49.00 18.19
C SER A 311 -6.92 48.19 18.77
N SER A 312 -6.75 47.64 19.98
CA SER A 312 -7.85 46.96 20.70
C SER A 312 -9.12 47.80 20.80
N LYS A 313 -8.99 49.13 20.92
CA LYS A 313 -10.12 50.07 20.97
C LYS A 313 -10.84 50.15 19.62
N ASP A 314 -10.07 50.23 18.53
CA ASP A 314 -10.62 50.31 17.18
C ASP A 314 -11.31 49.00 16.76
N ILE A 315 -10.73 47.86 17.17
CA ILE A 315 -11.31 46.54 16.89
C ILE A 315 -12.64 46.39 17.62
N LEU A 316 -12.70 46.71 18.91
CA LEU A 316 -13.94 46.67 19.69
C LEU A 316 -15.03 47.59 19.11
N LEU A 317 -14.64 48.79 18.67
CA LEU A 317 -15.56 49.75 18.06
C LEU A 317 -16.13 49.22 16.73
N LYS A 318 -15.28 48.65 15.87
CA LYS A 318 -15.71 48.05 14.59
C LYS A 318 -16.55 46.78 14.76
N LEU A 319 -16.34 46.02 15.83
CA LEU A 319 -17.17 44.86 16.19
C LEU A 319 -18.50 45.23 16.87
N GLY A 320 -18.67 46.49 17.31
CA GLY A 320 -19.87 46.92 18.03
C GLY A 320 -19.99 46.39 19.47
N ILE A 321 -18.88 45.94 20.08
CA ILE A 321 -18.89 45.27 21.39
C ILE A 321 -18.46 46.23 22.51
N LYS A 322 -19.28 46.35 23.57
CA LYS A 322 -19.01 47.24 24.72
C LYS A 322 -18.21 46.58 25.87
N ARG A 323 -18.11 45.25 25.94
CA ARG A 323 -17.42 44.50 27.04
C ARG A 323 -16.20 43.72 26.52
N SER A 324 -15.10 43.76 27.28
CA SER A 324 -13.75 43.32 26.83
C SER A 324 -13.35 41.88 27.20
N GLY A 325 -14.16 41.14 27.96
CA GLY A 325 -13.78 39.81 28.48
C GLY A 325 -13.58 38.75 27.40
N SER A 326 -14.60 38.51 26.58
CA SER A 326 -14.54 37.56 25.46
C SER A 326 -13.56 38.01 24.37
N PHE A 327 -13.48 39.32 24.11
CA PHE A 327 -12.53 39.89 23.15
C PHE A 327 -11.06 39.60 23.49
N LYS A 328 -10.67 39.73 24.77
CA LYS A 328 -9.31 39.40 25.20
C LYS A 328 -8.97 37.94 24.96
N ASN A 329 -9.90 37.02 25.22
CA ASN A 329 -9.70 35.59 24.99
C ASN A 329 -9.51 35.29 23.50
N SER A 330 -10.33 35.86 22.62
CA SER A 330 -10.18 35.73 21.17
C SER A 330 -8.85 36.30 20.68
N LEU A 331 -8.44 37.47 21.17
CA LEU A 331 -7.16 38.08 20.80
C LEU A 331 -5.97 37.22 21.23
N THR A 332 -5.99 36.67 22.46
CA THR A 332 -4.97 35.75 22.95
C THR A 332 -4.95 34.44 22.16
N LYS A 333 -6.10 33.88 21.81
CA LYS A 333 -6.19 32.67 20.98
C LYS A 333 -5.58 32.90 19.59
N LEU A 334 -5.95 33.99 18.92
CA LEU A 334 -5.44 34.33 17.58
C LEU A 334 -3.92 34.58 17.57
N LEU A 335 -3.38 35.20 18.62
CA LEU A 335 -1.92 35.37 18.78
C LEU A 335 -1.22 34.02 18.99
N LYS A 336 -1.78 33.12 19.81
CA LYS A 336 -1.23 31.77 20.05
C LYS A 336 -1.27 30.89 18.80
N MET A 337 -2.26 31.08 17.95
CA MET A 337 -2.38 30.39 16.65
C MET A 337 -1.55 31.05 15.55
N GLU A 338 -0.77 32.08 15.86
CA GLU A 338 0.05 32.85 14.89
C GLU A 338 -0.77 33.46 13.73
N LEU A 339 -2.05 33.76 13.98
CA LEU A 339 -2.96 34.39 13.03
C LEU A 339 -2.91 35.93 13.12
N LEU A 340 -2.43 36.46 14.25
CA LEU A 340 -2.16 37.87 14.48
C LEU A 340 -0.72 38.08 14.93
N ASN A 341 -0.17 39.24 14.55
CA ASN A 341 1.08 39.77 15.07
C ASN A 341 0.82 41.05 15.87
N GLN A 342 1.64 41.29 16.89
CA GLN A 342 1.74 42.58 17.57
C GLN A 342 2.68 43.49 16.80
N THR A 343 2.29 44.75 16.62
CA THR A 343 3.16 45.75 15.98
C THR A 343 4.35 46.17 16.84
N ILE A 344 4.27 45.94 18.16
CA ILE A 344 5.34 46.22 19.13
C ILE A 344 5.55 44.96 19.99
N PRO A 345 6.30 43.95 19.51
CA PRO A 345 6.49 42.69 20.21
C PRO A 345 7.21 42.83 21.56
N ASP A 346 8.20 43.72 21.63
CA ASP A 346 9.03 43.94 22.83
C ASP A 346 8.29 44.65 23.97
N SER A 347 7.08 45.14 23.72
CA SER A 347 6.23 45.77 24.74
C SER A 347 4.76 45.43 24.52
N PRO A 348 4.35 44.19 24.86
CA PRO A 348 2.99 43.68 24.59
C PRO A 348 1.88 44.51 25.22
N SER A 349 2.15 45.16 26.35
CA SER A 349 1.23 46.01 27.11
C SER A 349 1.27 47.49 26.73
N SER A 350 2.00 47.87 25.68
CA SER A 350 2.13 49.27 25.25
C SER A 350 0.76 49.90 24.96
N PRO A 351 0.49 51.14 25.43
CA PRO A 351 -0.76 51.85 25.11
C PRO A 351 -0.89 52.18 23.61
N LYS A 352 0.20 52.08 22.84
CA LYS A 352 0.22 52.27 21.38
C LYS A 352 0.15 50.94 20.60
N GLN A 353 -0.07 49.81 21.28
CA GLN A 353 -0.10 48.50 20.64
C GLN A 353 -1.21 48.41 19.59
N LYS A 354 -0.86 47.84 18.44
CA LYS A 354 -1.78 47.46 17.38
C LYS A 354 -1.55 46.01 16.98
N TYR A 355 -2.54 45.43 16.32
CA TYR A 355 -2.54 44.06 15.84
C TYR A 355 -2.68 44.05 14.33
N VAL A 356 -1.94 43.15 13.68
CA VAL A 356 -1.97 42.97 12.23
C VAL A 356 -2.08 41.49 11.88
N THR A 357 -2.93 41.19 10.91
CA THR A 357 -3.17 39.83 10.41
C THR A 357 -1.94 39.29 9.68
N THR A 358 -1.56 38.04 9.98
CA THR A 358 -0.43 37.38 9.32
C THR A 358 -0.79 36.97 7.89
N GLU A 359 0.21 36.65 7.06
CA GLU A 359 -0.04 36.20 5.67
C GLU A 359 -0.89 34.92 5.63
N LEU A 360 -0.70 34.00 6.59
CA LEU A 360 -1.51 32.80 6.73
C LEU A 360 -2.98 33.15 7.03
N ALA A 361 -3.21 34.07 7.95
CA ALA A 361 -4.55 34.51 8.33
C ALA A 361 -5.24 35.36 7.24
N LYS A 362 -4.49 36.11 6.42
CA LYS A 362 -5.05 36.80 5.24
C LYS A 362 -5.60 35.80 4.21
N ASN A 363 -4.90 34.68 4.00
CA ASN A 363 -5.38 33.63 3.10
C ASN A 363 -6.65 32.96 3.63
N ILE A 364 -6.69 32.69 4.94
CA ILE A 364 -7.88 32.17 5.64
C ILE A 364 -9.09 33.09 5.46
N VAL A 365 -8.93 34.40 5.72
CA VAL A 365 -10.01 35.40 5.54
C VAL A 365 -10.51 35.46 4.09
N ASN A 366 -9.60 35.36 3.11
CA ASN A 366 -9.97 35.37 1.70
C ASN A 366 -10.65 34.07 1.25
N LEU A 367 -10.43 32.96 1.94
CA LEU A 367 -11.09 31.68 1.69
C LEU A 367 -12.50 31.65 2.26
N ASP A 368 -12.70 32.16 3.46
CA ASP A 368 -14.01 32.29 4.11
C ASP A 368 -14.99 33.13 3.27
N ARG A 369 -14.52 34.22 2.66
CA ARG A 369 -15.32 35.07 1.76
C ARG A 369 -15.79 34.42 0.45
N LYS A 370 -15.21 33.28 0.07
CA LYS A 370 -15.52 32.57 -1.19
C LYS A 370 -16.48 31.40 -0.99
N GLN A 371 -16.73 30.98 0.24
CA GLN A 371 -17.80 30.05 0.61
C GLN A 371 -19.12 30.84 0.73
#